data_AF-A0A8X6VRR5-F1
#
_entry.id   AF-A0A8X6VRR5-F1
#
_cell.length_a   1.000
_cell.length_b   1.000
_cell.length_c   1.000
_cell.angle_alpha   90.00
_cell.angle_beta   90.00
_cell.angle_gamma   90.00
#
_symmetry.space_group_name_H-M   'P 1'
#
loop_
_entity.id
_entity.type
_entity.pdbx_description
1 polymer ?
#
loop_
_entity_poly.entity_id
_entity_poly.type
_entity_poly.pdbx_seq_one_letter_code
_entity_poly.pdbx_strand_id
1 'polypeptide(L)'
;MKDDISLNLTLFERHAELTFLPKDWVQKLIGLIPIDIAHLIAREPADKCNDYNHVKSLLLKRFKLSPEKLRQLFISHRKSNERTWQDFFYEIQTYFDGWISGLNVETFDQLRELIIADQIKKSAPYELREHFLDEWSTINSPAEIAEKI
;
A
#
# COMPACT_ATOMS: atom_id res chain seq x y z
N MET A 1 -3.01 15.09 -1.53
CA MET A 1 -3.88 14.35 -0.59
C MET A 1 -4.61 13.16 -1.22
N LYS A 2 -4.78 13.13 -2.57
CA LYS A 2 -5.37 11.99 -3.29
C LYS A 2 -4.42 10.79 -3.47
N ASP A 3 -3.12 10.95 -3.20
CA ASP A 3 -2.13 10.05 -3.79
C ASP A 3 -1.69 8.86 -2.93
N ASP A 4 -1.93 8.82 -1.61
CA ASP A 4 -1.75 7.57 -0.88
C ASP A 4 -2.41 7.55 0.51
N ILE A 5 -3.52 6.83 0.64
CA ILE A 5 -4.26 6.72 1.90
C ILE A 5 -3.65 5.71 2.86
N SER A 6 -2.93 4.70 2.37
CA SER A 6 -2.20 3.77 3.25
C SER A 6 -1.10 4.50 4.00
N LEU A 7 -0.36 5.36 3.30
CA LEU A 7 0.65 6.21 3.89
C LEU A 7 0.06 7.19 4.92
N ASN A 8 -1.01 7.89 4.54
CA ASN A 8 -1.62 8.85 5.46
C ASN A 8 -2.12 8.18 6.74
N LEU A 9 -2.67 6.96 6.63
CA LEU A 9 -3.07 6.14 7.78
C LEU A 9 -1.86 5.72 8.62
N THR A 10 -0.76 5.30 8.00
CA THR A 10 0.47 4.90 8.71
C THR A 10 1.14 6.06 9.44
N LEU A 11 1.20 7.24 8.81
CA LEU A 11 1.70 8.47 9.44
C LEU A 11 0.81 8.89 10.61
N PHE A 12 -0.50 8.76 10.45
CA PHE A 12 -1.47 9.02 11.51
C PHE A 12 -1.30 8.06 12.69
N GLU A 13 -1.14 6.76 12.44
CA GLU A 13 -0.87 5.73 13.47
C GLU A 13 0.39 6.05 14.26
N ARG A 14 1.51 6.32 13.58
CA ARG A 14 2.78 6.68 14.22
C ARG A 14 2.67 7.95 15.05
N HIS A 15 1.98 8.97 14.53
CA HIS A 15 1.75 10.20 15.28
C HIS A 15 0.91 9.93 16.54
N ALA A 16 -0.12 9.09 16.43
CA ALA A 16 -0.97 8.70 17.54
C ALA A 16 -0.23 7.91 18.62
N GLU A 17 0.67 7.01 18.23
CA GLU A 17 1.53 6.27 19.14
C GLU A 17 2.54 7.17 19.86
N LEU A 18 3.23 8.06 19.13
CA LEU A 18 4.23 8.98 19.70
C LEU A 18 3.64 9.99 20.68
N THR A 19 2.38 10.36 20.49
CA THR A 19 1.69 11.37 21.30
C THR A 19 0.72 10.77 22.32
N PHE A 20 0.67 9.44 22.43
CA PHE A 20 -0.26 8.70 23.30
C PHE A 20 -1.72 9.16 23.10
N LEU A 21 -2.12 9.38 21.85
CA LEU A 21 -3.45 9.90 21.54
C LEU A 21 -4.53 8.94 22.08
N PRO A 22 -5.55 9.46 22.78
CA PRO A 22 -6.72 8.67 23.19
C PRO A 22 -7.31 7.90 22.00
N LYS A 23 -7.80 6.68 22.25
CA LYS A 23 -8.27 5.68 21.26
C LYS A 23 -9.40 6.14 20.32
N ASP A 24 -9.85 7.39 20.43
CA ASP A 24 -10.77 8.08 19.51
C ASP A 24 -10.07 8.46 18.19
N TRP A 25 -9.32 7.51 17.63
CA TRP A 25 -8.50 7.68 16.44
C TRP A 25 -9.34 8.01 15.22
N VAL A 26 -10.54 7.41 15.10
CA VAL A 26 -11.42 7.65 13.96
C VAL A 26 -11.97 9.07 13.92
N GLN A 27 -12.36 9.65 15.07
CA GLN A 27 -12.85 11.03 15.12
C GLN A 27 -11.79 12.04 14.64
N LYS A 28 -10.53 11.80 15.02
CA LYS A 28 -9.39 12.62 14.57
C LYS A 28 -9.09 12.41 13.09
N LEU A 29 -9.16 11.16 12.64
CA LEU A 29 -8.98 10.80 11.23
C LEU A 29 -10.02 11.49 10.33
N ILE A 30 -11.29 11.53 10.73
CA ILE A 30 -12.37 12.20 9.98
C ILE A 30 -12.05 13.70 9.74
N GLY A 31 -11.41 14.37 10.70
CA GLY A 31 -10.98 15.76 10.55
C GLY A 31 -9.77 15.97 9.62
N LEU A 32 -9.04 14.90 9.30
CA LEU A 32 -7.81 14.94 8.49
C LEU A 32 -8.01 14.45 7.06
N ILE A 33 -9.04 13.65 6.81
CA ILE A 33 -9.35 13.10 5.48
C ILE A 33 -10.29 14.02 4.69
N PRO A 34 -10.23 13.99 3.35
CA PRO A 34 -11.18 14.73 2.52
C PRO A 34 -12.64 14.33 2.80
N ILE A 35 -13.56 15.28 2.69
CA ILE A 35 -14.98 15.10 3.07
C ILE A 35 -15.66 13.96 2.31
N ASP A 36 -15.31 13.75 1.04
CA ASP A 36 -15.82 12.65 0.22
C ASP A 36 -15.45 11.27 0.79
N ILE A 37 -14.37 11.21 1.56
CA ILE A 37 -13.86 9.98 2.19
C ILE A 37 -14.47 9.80 3.57
N ALA A 38 -14.65 10.89 4.32
CA ALA A 38 -15.42 10.89 5.55
C ALA A 38 -16.87 10.40 5.34
N HIS A 39 -17.49 10.74 4.20
CA HIS A 39 -18.82 10.24 3.84
C HIS A 39 -18.89 8.72 3.68
N LEU A 40 -17.79 8.03 3.41
CA LEU A 40 -17.76 6.57 3.35
C LEU A 40 -17.83 5.96 4.75
N ILE A 41 -17.12 6.57 5.71
CA ILE A 41 -17.14 6.16 7.11
C ILE A 41 -18.52 6.41 7.72
N ALA A 42 -19.17 7.53 7.36
CA ALA A 42 -20.51 7.88 7.82
C ALA A 42 -21.63 6.93 7.33
N ARG A 43 -21.36 6.11 6.29
CA ARG A 43 -22.30 5.10 5.78
C ARG A 43 -22.19 3.76 6.52
N GLU A 44 -21.17 3.57 7.34
CA GLU A 44 -21.01 2.37 8.16
C GLU A 44 -21.91 2.41 9.40
N PRO A 45 -22.29 1.25 9.94
CA PRO A 45 -23.01 1.14 11.21
C PRO A 45 -22.31 1.89 12.35
N ALA A 46 -23.08 2.43 13.31
CA ALA A 46 -22.55 3.25 14.41
C ALA A 46 -21.54 2.52 15.31
N ASP A 47 -21.64 1.20 15.41
CA ASP A 47 -20.70 0.31 16.11
C ASP A 47 -19.38 0.13 15.36
N LYS A 48 -19.37 0.32 14.03
CA LYS A 48 -18.20 0.14 13.17
C LYS A 48 -17.54 1.45 12.74
N CYS A 49 -18.27 2.56 12.78
CA CYS A 49 -17.77 3.85 12.36
C CYS A 49 -16.74 4.46 13.34
N ASN A 50 -16.61 3.91 14.55
CA ASN A 50 -15.57 4.29 15.52
C ASN A 50 -14.50 3.21 15.72
N ASP A 51 -14.58 2.08 15.00
CA ASP A 51 -13.53 1.05 14.97
C ASP A 51 -12.47 1.42 13.94
N TYR A 52 -11.29 1.79 14.43
CA TYR A 52 -10.16 2.17 13.60
C TYR A 52 -9.73 1.06 12.63
N ASN A 53 -9.76 -0.21 13.05
CA ASN A 53 -9.33 -1.32 12.21
C ASN A 53 -10.32 -1.54 11.06
N HIS A 54 -11.61 -1.43 11.35
CA HIS A 54 -12.66 -1.50 10.33
C HIS A 54 -12.55 -0.34 9.33
N VAL A 55 -12.37 0.89 9.81
CA VAL A 55 -12.20 2.08 8.96
C VAL A 55 -10.93 2.01 8.12
N LYS A 56 -9.80 1.57 8.70
CA LYS A 56 -8.55 1.31 7.97
C LYS A 56 -8.80 0.31 6.84
N SER A 57 -9.43 -0.83 7.14
CA SER A 57 -9.77 -1.84 6.12
C SER A 57 -10.71 -1.30 5.03
N LEU A 58 -11.75 -0.55 5.40
CA LEU A 58 -12.69 0.07 4.47
C LEU A 58 -11.99 1.04 3.53
N LEU A 59 -11.12 1.91 4.07
CA LEU A 59 -10.35 2.87 3.30
C LEU A 59 -9.39 2.14 2.36
N LEU A 60 -8.61 1.18 2.85
CA LEU A 60 -7.70 0.39 2.02
C LEU A 60 -8.45 -0.36 0.89
N LYS A 61 -9.62 -0.93 1.19
CA LYS A 61 -10.47 -1.62 0.21
C LYS A 61 -11.08 -0.67 -0.82
N ARG A 62 -11.56 0.51 -0.39
CA ARG A 62 -12.14 1.51 -1.30
C ARG A 62 -11.11 2.07 -2.25
N PHE A 63 -9.91 2.32 -1.74
CA PHE A 63 -8.80 2.86 -2.51
C PHE A 63 -8.05 1.81 -3.32
N LYS A 64 -8.45 0.53 -3.22
CA LYS A 64 -7.91 -0.59 -4.01
C LYS A 64 -6.38 -0.49 -4.12
N LEU A 65 -5.70 -0.33 -2.99
CA LEU A 65 -4.25 -0.48 -2.96
C LEU A 65 -3.97 -1.98 -3.03
N SER A 66 -4.09 -2.54 -4.23
CA SER A 66 -3.61 -3.89 -4.52
C SER A 66 -2.09 -3.92 -4.25
N PRO A 67 -1.52 -5.10 -3.95
CA PRO A 67 -0.07 -5.24 -3.81
C PRO A 67 0.68 -4.66 -5.02
N GLU A 68 0.10 -4.82 -6.22
CA GLU A 68 0.63 -4.22 -7.45
C GLU A 68 0.64 -2.68 -7.42
N LYS A 69 -0.39 -2.02 -6.89
CA LYS A 69 -0.39 -0.55 -6.80
C LYS A 69 0.67 -0.05 -5.83
N LEU A 70 0.87 -0.73 -4.69
CA LEU A 70 1.91 -0.42 -3.72
C LEU A 70 3.31 -0.65 -4.31
N ARG A 71 3.49 -1.72 -5.09
CA ARG A 71 4.72 -1.93 -5.86
C ARG A 71 5.01 -0.78 -6.83
N GLN A 72 4.01 -0.36 -7.61
CA GLN A 72 4.15 0.77 -8.54
C GLN A 72 4.53 2.06 -7.81
N LEU A 73 3.92 2.32 -6.65
CA LEU A 73 4.27 3.45 -5.80
C LEU A 73 5.72 3.31 -5.32
N PHE A 74 6.11 2.19 -4.74
CA PHE A 74 7.50 1.94 -4.32
C PHE A 74 8.53 2.20 -5.43
N ILE A 75 8.29 1.74 -6.65
CA ILE A 75 9.22 1.87 -7.79
C ILE A 75 9.24 3.30 -8.36
N SER A 76 8.07 3.93 -8.49
CA SER A 76 7.95 5.22 -9.19
C SER A 76 8.02 6.43 -8.25
N HIS A 77 7.98 6.21 -6.93
CA HIS A 77 7.96 7.29 -5.95
C HIS A 77 9.24 8.11 -5.98
N ARG A 78 9.08 9.42 -5.95
CA ARG A 78 10.17 10.39 -5.95
C ARG A 78 9.96 11.37 -4.81
N LYS A 79 11.06 11.76 -4.16
CA LYS A 79 11.01 12.75 -3.10
C LYS A 79 10.47 14.08 -3.65
N SER A 80 9.41 14.59 -3.04
CA SER A 80 8.93 15.95 -3.28
C SER A 80 9.86 16.98 -2.64
N ASN A 81 9.99 18.16 -3.24
CA ASN A 81 10.78 19.26 -2.70
C ASN A 81 10.25 19.76 -1.34
N GLU A 82 8.95 19.58 -1.08
CA GLU A 82 8.27 20.02 0.14
C GLU A 82 8.44 19.07 1.34
N ARG A 83 8.84 17.81 1.09
CA ARG A 83 8.94 16.76 2.14
C ARG A 83 10.36 16.55 2.62
N THR A 84 10.53 16.13 3.88
CA THR A 84 11.87 15.79 4.40
C THR A 84 12.34 14.44 3.85
N TRP A 85 13.63 14.14 3.99
CA TRP A 85 14.17 12.82 3.68
C TRP A 85 13.63 11.72 4.61
N GLN A 86 13.28 12.07 5.84
CA GLN A 86 12.66 11.15 6.78
C GLN A 86 11.25 10.77 6.31
N ASP A 87 10.45 11.74 5.87
CA ASP A 87 9.13 11.48 5.30
C ASP A 87 9.25 10.56 4.09
N PHE A 88 10.18 10.86 3.17
CA PHE A 88 10.40 10.02 1.99
C PHE A 88 10.81 8.58 2.35
N PHE A 89 11.68 8.41 3.35
CA PHE A 89 12.05 7.07 3.83
C PHE A 89 10.84 6.31 4.35
N TYR A 90 10.01 6.94 5.20
CA TYR A 90 8.82 6.30 5.73
C TYR A 90 7.79 5.96 4.66
N GLU A 91 7.70 6.79 3.62
CA GLU A 91 6.85 6.56 2.47
C GLU A 91 7.25 5.31 1.70
N ILE A 92 8.52 5.23 1.32
CA ILE A 92 9.09 4.07 0.63
C ILE A 92 8.94 2.81 1.48
N GLN A 93 9.22 2.89 2.78
CA GLN A 93 9.07 1.75 3.70
C GLN A 93 7.61 1.28 3.76
N THR A 94 6.65 2.19 3.88
CA THR A 94 5.23 1.84 3.96
C THR A 94 4.74 1.14 2.69
N TYR A 95 5.18 1.61 1.52
CA TYR A 95 4.82 0.98 0.25
C TYR A 95 5.40 -0.42 0.13
N PHE A 96 6.65 -0.59 0.53
CA PHE A 96 7.33 -1.87 0.51
C PHE A 96 6.67 -2.87 1.48
N ASP A 97 6.48 -2.48 2.74
CA ASP A 97 5.88 -3.32 3.78
C ASP A 97 4.45 -3.73 3.39
N GLY A 98 3.67 -2.81 2.84
CA GLY A 98 2.32 -3.10 2.35
C GLY A 98 2.31 -4.01 1.12
N TRP A 99 3.27 -3.86 0.21
CA TRP A 99 3.41 -4.73 -0.97
C TRP A 99 3.73 -6.18 -0.57
N ILE A 100 4.75 -6.38 0.27
CA ILE A 100 5.18 -7.73 0.68
C ILE A 100 4.12 -8.41 1.57
N SER A 101 3.46 -7.64 2.46
CA SER A 101 2.38 -8.16 3.29
C SER A 101 1.17 -8.54 2.44
N GLY A 102 0.85 -7.74 1.43
CA GLY A 102 -0.26 -8.02 0.52
C GLY A 102 -0.06 -9.26 -0.37
N LEU A 103 1.18 -9.72 -0.53
CA LEU A 103 1.54 -10.96 -1.21
C LEU A 103 1.83 -12.13 -0.25
N ASN A 104 1.62 -11.94 1.06
CA ASN A 104 1.93 -12.92 2.11
C ASN A 104 3.39 -13.42 2.05
N VAL A 105 4.34 -12.51 1.82
CA VAL A 105 5.77 -12.82 1.88
C VAL A 105 6.22 -12.83 3.32
N GLU A 106 6.57 -14.01 3.84
CA GLU A 106 6.93 -14.22 5.25
C GLU A 106 8.41 -14.53 5.45
N THR A 107 9.09 -15.01 4.40
CA THR A 107 10.48 -15.46 4.46
C THR A 107 11.40 -14.63 3.57
N PHE A 108 12.69 -14.59 3.92
CA PHE A 108 13.70 -13.94 3.08
C PHE A 108 13.79 -14.58 1.69
N ASP A 109 13.62 -15.90 1.57
CA ASP A 109 13.66 -16.59 0.29
C ASP A 109 12.49 -16.18 -0.63
N GLN A 110 11.28 -16.09 -0.09
CA GLN A 110 10.12 -15.56 -0.82
C GLN A 110 10.32 -14.10 -1.23
N LEU A 111 10.93 -13.28 -0.38
CA LEU A 111 11.26 -11.91 -0.72
C LEU A 111 12.29 -11.85 -1.85
N ARG A 112 13.35 -12.65 -1.77
CA ARG A 112 14.38 -12.75 -2.82
C ARG A 112 13.75 -13.15 -4.16
N GLU A 113 12.89 -14.16 -4.14
CA GLU A 113 12.15 -14.59 -5.33
C GLU A 113 11.27 -13.48 -5.90
N LEU A 114 10.49 -12.80 -5.06
CA LEU A 114 9.66 -11.66 -5.48
C LEU A 114 10.47 -10.56 -6.17
N ILE A 115 11.62 -10.17 -5.60
CA ILE A 115 12.45 -9.09 -6.16
C ILE A 115 13.09 -9.52 -7.49
N ILE A 116 13.56 -10.76 -7.59
CA ILE A 116 14.13 -11.28 -8.84
C ILE A 116 13.04 -11.39 -9.92
N ALA A 117 11.87 -11.91 -9.55
CA ALA A 117 10.69 -12.00 -10.41
C ALA A 117 10.31 -10.62 -10.96
N ASP A 118 10.27 -9.60 -10.10
CA ASP A 118 9.92 -8.24 -10.50
C ASP A 118 10.93 -7.64 -11.48
N GLN A 119 12.22 -7.92 -11.27
CA GLN A 119 13.28 -7.48 -12.16
C GLN A 119 13.20 -8.16 -13.54
N ILE A 120 12.87 -9.45 -13.60
CA ILE A 120 12.65 -10.17 -14.86
C ILE A 120 11.45 -9.60 -15.61
N LYS A 121 10.32 -9.39 -14.92
CA LYS A 121 9.11 -8.78 -15.50
C LYS A 121 9.39 -7.40 -16.09
N LYS A 122 10.21 -6.60 -15.41
CA LYS A 122 10.59 -5.25 -15.88
C LYS A 122 11.43 -5.29 -17.16
N SER A 123 12.30 -6.29 -17.30
CA SER A 123 13.14 -6.50 -18.48
C SER A 123 12.40 -7.09 -19.67
N ALA A 124 11.23 -7.69 -19.45
CA ALA A 124 10.47 -8.32 -20.52
C ALA A 124 9.93 -7.32 -21.57
N PRO A 125 9.86 -7.70 -22.85
CA PRO A 125 9.20 -6.91 -23.90
C PRO A 125 7.77 -6.52 -23.52
N TYR A 126 7.31 -5.38 -24.05
CA TYR A 126 5.96 -4.87 -23.78
C TYR A 126 4.87 -5.87 -24.21
N GLU A 127 5.05 -6.51 -25.37
CA GLU A 127 4.11 -7.49 -25.94
C GLU A 127 3.86 -8.69 -25.01
N LEU A 128 4.92 -9.21 -24.37
CA LEU A 128 4.83 -10.29 -23.40
C LEU A 128 4.17 -9.83 -22.08
N ARG A 129 4.43 -8.59 -21.67
CA ARG A 129 3.79 -8.00 -20.48
C ARG A 129 2.29 -7.83 -20.62
N GLU A 130 1.80 -7.42 -21.79
CA GLU A 130 0.36 -7.31 -22.04
C GLU A 130 -0.31 -8.69 -22.10
N HIS A 131 0.33 -9.67 -22.74
CA HIS A 131 -0.26 -11.01 -22.90
C HIS A 131 -0.49 -11.72 -21.56
N PHE A 132 0.37 -11.50 -20.56
CA PHE A 132 0.31 -12.19 -19.27
C PHE A 132 0.01 -11.26 -18.08
N LEU A 133 -0.56 -10.08 -18.33
CA LEU A 133 -0.76 -9.04 -17.31
C LEU A 133 -1.49 -9.56 -16.06
N ASP A 134 -2.55 -10.33 -16.25
CA ASP A 134 -3.37 -10.88 -15.16
C ASP A 134 -2.61 -11.95 -14.37
N GLU A 135 -1.88 -12.85 -15.05
CA GLU A 135 -1.09 -13.91 -14.42
C GLU A 135 0.14 -13.36 -13.68
N TRP A 136 0.86 -12.43 -14.30
CA TRP A 136 2.07 -11.84 -13.75
C TRP A 136 1.82 -11.01 -12.49
N SER A 137 0.60 -10.53 -12.27
CA SER A 137 0.23 -9.85 -11.02
C SER A 137 0.27 -10.78 -9.80
N THR A 138 0.25 -12.10 -10.01
CA THR A 138 0.19 -13.12 -8.95
C THR A 138 1.42 -14.02 -8.87
N ILE A 139 2.22 -14.12 -9.94
CA ILE A 139 3.41 -14.99 -9.97
C ILE A 139 4.58 -14.31 -9.25
N ASN A 140 5.06 -14.92 -8.17
CA ASN A 140 6.23 -14.45 -7.42
C ASN A 140 7.49 -15.28 -7.70
N SER A 141 7.37 -16.38 -8.46
CA SER A 141 8.48 -17.28 -8.81
C SER A 141 9.25 -16.79 -10.04
N PRO A 142 10.56 -16.49 -9.92
CA PRO A 142 11.41 -16.15 -11.07
C PRO A 142 11.48 -17.24 -12.13
N ALA A 143 11.48 -18.50 -11.70
CA ALA A 143 11.59 -19.66 -12.61
C ALA A 143 10.34 -19.77 -13.49
N GLU A 144 9.15 -19.62 -12.90
CA GLU A 144 7.89 -19.65 -13.63
C GLU A 144 7.76 -18.49 -14.63
N ILE A 145 8.33 -17.32 -14.31
CA ILE A 145 8.36 -16.18 -15.23
C ILE A 145 9.35 -16.45 -16.37
N ALA A 146 10.52 -17.00 -16.07
CA ALA A 146 11.54 -17.31 -17.07
C ALA A 146 11.09 -18.40 -18.06
N GLU A 147 10.24 -19.36 -17.64
CA GLU A 147 9.65 -20.37 -18.53
C GLU A 147 8.56 -19.81 -19.47
N LYS A 148 7.99 -18.64 -19.13
CA LYS A 148 6.90 -17.99 -19.87
C LYS A 148 7.36 -16.88 -20.83
N ILE A 149 8.64 -16.50 -20.79
CA ILE A 149 9.27 -15.48 -21.65
C ILE A 149 9.95 -16.17 -22.83
#